data_AF-C5T5E0-F1
#
_entry.id   AF-C5T5E0-F1
#
_cell.length_a   1.000
_cell.length_b   1.000
_cell.length_c   1.000
_cell.angle_alpha   90.00
_cell.angle_beta   90.00
_cell.angle_gamma   90.00
#
_symmetry.space_group_name_H-M   'P 1'
#
loop_
_entity.id
_entity.type
_entity.pdbx_description
1 polymer ?
#
loop_
_entity_poly.entity_id
_entity_poly.type
_entity_poly.pdbx_seq_one_letter_code
_entity_poly.pdbx_strand_id
1 'polypeptide(L)' 'PPHALEALGRLLVQRLVLLAQACLLRRHAPAAVADGFIATRMGNACAGRVVGAVDSRAIDVAAVLARAFPA' A
#
# COMPACT_ATOMS: atom_id res chain seq x y z
N PRO A 1 -26.44 -9.41 10.08
CA PRO A 1 -26.65 -8.72 11.37
C PRO A 1 -25.85 -7.41 11.40
N PRO A 2 -26.22 -6.40 12.22
CA PRO A 2 -25.59 -5.07 12.20
C PRO A 2 -24.05 -5.10 12.31
N HIS A 3 -23.49 -5.92 13.20
CA HIS A 3 -22.04 -6.08 13.38
C HIS A 3 -21.31 -6.55 12.11
N ALA A 4 -21.95 -7.39 11.28
CA ALA A 4 -21.36 -7.84 10.03
C ALA A 4 -21.32 -6.71 8.99
N LEU A 5 -22.34 -5.85 8.97
CA LEU A 5 -22.39 -4.68 8.08
C LEU A 5 -21.36 -3.63 8.50
N GLU A 6 -21.18 -3.39 9.80
CA GLU A 6 -20.13 -2.50 10.31
C GLU A 6 -18.73 -2.98 9.92
N ALA A 7 -18.45 -4.28 10.05
CA ALA A 7 -17.17 -4.86 9.66
C ALA A 7 -16.91 -4.70 8.15
N LEU A 8 -17.93 -4.94 7.31
CA LEU A 8 -17.85 -4.72 5.87
C LEU A 8 -17.64 -3.25 5.52
N GLY A 9 -18.29 -2.34 6.25
CA GLY A 9 -18.09 -0.90 6.10
C GLY A 9 -16.64 -0.48 6.33
N ARG A 10 -16.00 -0.97 7.41
CA ARG A 10 -14.57 -0.70 7.69
C ARG A 10 -13.67 -1.24 6.58
N LEU A 11 -13.93 -2.46 6.10
CA LEU A 11 -13.15 -3.08 5.03
C LEU A 11 -13.29 -2.31 3.70
N LEU A 12 -14.50 -1.83 3.38
CA LEU A 12 -14.76 -1.03 2.20
C LEU A 12 -14.00 0.29 2.26
N VAL A 13 -14.14 1.04 3.36
CA VAL A 13 -13.47 2.33 3.53
C VAL A 13 -11.95 2.17 3.49
N GLN A 14 -11.40 1.12 4.12
CA GLN A 14 -9.98 0.83 4.04
C GLN A 14 -9.51 0.66 2.59
N ARG A 15 -10.24 -0.11 1.76
CA ARG A 15 -9.90 -0.30 0.34
C ARG A 15 -10.01 0.99 -0.47
N LEU A 16 -11.03 1.80 -0.22
CA LEU A 16 -11.21 3.10 -0.87
C LEU A 16 -10.03 4.04 -0.57
N VAL A 17 -9.61 4.13 0.69
CA VAL A 17 -8.48 4.97 1.10
C VAL A 17 -7.17 4.48 0.48
N LEU A 18 -6.90 3.17 0.50
CA LEU A 18 -5.70 2.60 -0.12
C LEU A 18 -5.65 2.90 -1.64
N LEU A 19 -6.79 2.79 -2.33
CA LEU A 19 -6.89 3.14 -3.75
C LEU A 19 -6.62 4.64 -3.97
N ALA A 20 -7.24 5.51 -3.17
CA ALA A 20 -7.00 6.95 -3.26
C ALA A 20 -5.52 7.31 -3.04
N GLN A 21 -4.88 6.68 -2.06
CA GLN A 21 -3.45 6.83 -1.79
C GLN A 21 -2.60 6.37 -2.98
N ALA A 22 -2.92 5.21 -3.58
CA ALA A 22 -2.22 4.72 -4.76
C ALA A 22 -2.32 5.72 -5.93
N CYS A 23 -3.51 6.29 -6.17
CA CYS A 23 -3.71 7.31 -7.20
C CYS A 23 -2.88 8.58 -6.94
N LEU A 24 -2.86 9.06 -5.69
CA LEU A 24 -2.06 10.24 -5.32
C LEU A 24 -0.56 9.99 -5.49
N LEU A 25 -0.06 8.83 -5.04
CA LEU A 25 1.35 8.45 -5.22
C LEU A 25 1.70 8.32 -6.70
N ARG A 26 0.85 7.68 -7.50
CA ARG A 26 1.01 7.57 -8.95
C ARG A 26 1.13 8.92 -9.67
N ARG A 27 0.50 9.97 -9.14
CA ARG A 27 0.48 11.31 -9.74
C ARG A 27 1.59 12.22 -9.21
N HIS A 28 2.03 12.03 -7.96
CA HIS A 28 2.82 13.02 -7.24
C HIS A 28 4.10 12.49 -6.59
N ALA A 29 4.34 11.18 -6.61
CA ALA A 29 5.53 10.56 -6.03
C ALA A 29 6.41 9.89 -7.09
N PRO A 30 7.70 9.62 -6.78
CA PRO A 30 8.54 8.79 -7.62
C PRO A 30 7.92 7.41 -7.88
N ALA A 31 8.10 6.88 -9.09
CA ALA A 31 7.51 5.61 -9.52
C ALA A 31 7.78 4.47 -8.53
N ALA A 32 9.02 4.32 -8.08
CA ALA A 32 9.41 3.29 -7.11
C ALA A 32 8.59 3.30 -5.80
N VAL A 33 8.15 4.49 -5.34
CA VAL A 33 7.30 4.62 -4.15
C VAL A 33 5.86 4.19 -4.46
N ALA A 34 5.32 4.64 -5.58
CA ALA A 34 3.96 4.29 -6.00
C ALA A 34 3.83 2.79 -6.27
N ASP A 35 4.77 2.22 -7.01
CA ASP A 35 4.80 0.81 -7.38
C ASP A 35 5.00 -0.07 -6.14
N GLY A 36 5.94 0.30 -5.26
CA GLY A 36 6.15 -0.39 -3.99
C GLY A 36 4.92 -0.34 -3.08
N PHE A 37 4.20 0.79 -3.03
CA PHE A 37 2.93 0.91 -2.29
C PHE A 37 1.86 -0.01 -2.87
N ILE A 38 1.63 0.02 -4.18
CA ILE A 38 0.62 -0.79 -4.86
C ILE A 38 0.90 -2.29 -4.67
N ALA A 39 2.14 -2.72 -4.90
CA ALA A 39 2.56 -4.13 -4.80
C ALA A 39 2.29 -4.74 -3.42
N THR A 40 2.34 -3.92 -2.35
CA THR A 40 2.28 -4.39 -0.96
C THR A 40 0.95 -4.12 -0.27
N ARG A 41 0.10 -3.22 -0.81
CA ARG A 41 -1.17 -2.81 -0.18
C ARG A 41 -2.41 -3.18 -1.00
N MET A 42 -2.30 -3.35 -2.32
CA MET A 42 -3.44 -3.64 -3.21
C MET A 42 -3.56 -5.12 -3.64
N GLY A 43 -2.67 -5.98 -3.12
CA GLY A 43 -2.63 -7.40 -3.43
C GLY A 43 -3.58 -8.26 -2.60
N ASN A 44 -3.05 -9.34 -2.02
CA ASN A 44 -3.83 -10.36 -1.31
C ASN A 44 -4.55 -9.82 -0.05
N ALA A 45 -5.49 -10.59 0.50
CA ALA A 45 -6.24 -10.21 1.72
C ALA A 45 -5.36 -10.04 2.98
N CYS A 46 -4.10 -10.47 2.96
CA CYS A 46 -3.09 -10.30 4.01
C CYS A 46 -2.13 -9.13 3.75
N ALA A 47 -2.29 -8.40 2.65
CA ALA A 47 -1.46 -7.25 2.30
C ALA A 47 -1.44 -6.21 3.42
N GLY A 48 -0.24 -5.76 3.80
CA GLY A 48 -0.04 -4.69 4.77
C GLY A 48 -0.38 -5.02 6.23
N ARG A 49 -0.64 -6.28 6.60
CA ARG A 49 -0.94 -6.65 8.00
C ARG A 49 0.28 -6.69 8.93
N VAL A 50 1.45 -7.00 8.38
CA VAL A 50 2.72 -7.09 9.12
C VAL A 50 3.77 -6.25 8.40
N VAL A 51 4.42 -5.34 9.13
CA VAL A 51 5.49 -4.50 8.57
C VAL A 51 6.67 -5.38 8.19
N GLY A 52 7.25 -5.14 7.01
CA GLY A 52 8.36 -5.94 6.48
C GLY A 52 7.95 -7.27 5.84
N ALA A 53 6.69 -7.72 5.99
CA ALA A 53 6.16 -8.90 5.31
C ALA A 53 5.79 -8.57 3.86
N VAL A 54 6.81 -8.30 3.05
CA VAL A 54 6.69 -7.89 1.64
C VAL A 54 7.55 -8.79 0.76
N ASP A 55 7.13 -9.03 -0.47
CA ASP A 55 8.02 -9.62 -1.48
C ASP A 55 8.96 -8.52 -1.98
N SER A 56 10.20 -8.54 -1.48
CA SER A 56 11.23 -7.56 -1.86
C SER A 56 11.60 -7.63 -3.34
N ARG A 57 11.30 -8.73 -4.04
CA ARG A 57 11.54 -8.85 -5.50
C ARG A 57 10.54 -8.06 -6.33
N ALA A 58 9.40 -7.69 -5.74
CA ALA A 58 8.36 -6.91 -6.39
C ALA A 58 8.48 -5.39 -6.15
N ILE A 59 9.58 -4.95 -5.51
CA ILE A 59 9.78 -3.56 -5.09
C ILE A 59 11.22 -3.14 -5.42
N ASP A 60 11.41 -1.94 -5.95
CA ASP A 60 12.73 -1.31 -6.03
C ASP A 60 13.14 -0.77 -4.64
N VAL A 61 13.63 -1.68 -3.79
CA VAL A 61 14.01 -1.37 -2.41
C VAL A 61 15.14 -0.33 -2.37
N ALA A 62 16.09 -0.40 -3.29
CA ALA A 62 17.23 0.51 -3.33
C ALA A 62 16.77 1.96 -3.59
N ALA A 63 15.90 2.17 -4.60
CA ALA A 63 15.35 3.50 -4.88
C ALA A 63 14.49 4.04 -3.73
N VAL A 64 13.70 3.17 -3.08
CA VAL A 64 12.90 3.57 -1.91
C VAL A 64 13.80 4.02 -0.75
N LEU A 65 14.88 3.29 -0.47
CA LEU A 65 15.82 3.63 0.60
C LEU A 65 16.60 4.91 0.28
N ALA A 66 17.10 5.06 -0.95
CA ALA A 66 17.82 6.27 -1.37
C ALA A 66 16.95 7.54 -1.25
N ARG A 67 15.65 7.42 -1.52
CA ARG A 67 14.68 8.53 -1.31
C ARG A 67 14.44 8.83 0.18
N ALA A 68 14.36 7.79 1.00
CA ALA A 68 14.05 7.93 2.43
C ALA A 68 15.25 8.42 3.26
N PHE A 69 16.46 8.04 2.84
CA PHE A 69 17.72 8.33 3.52
C PHE A 69 18.74 8.93 2.53
N PRO A 70 18.52 10.16 2.04
CA PRO A 70 19.51 10.88 1.24
C PRO A 70 20.77 11.18 2.08
N ALA A 71 21.92 11.30 1.40
CA ALA A 71 23.23 11.59 2.01
C ALA A 71 23.32 13.00 2.62
#